data_AF-A0A7J8NLX3-F1
#
_entry.id   AF-A0A7J8NLX3-F1
#
_cell.length_a   1.000
_cell.length_b   1.000
_cell.length_c   1.000
_cell.angle_alpha   90.00
_cell.angle_beta   90.00
_cell.angle_gamma   90.00
#
_symmetry.space_group_name_H-M   'P 1'
#
loop_
_entity.id
_entity.type
_entity.pdbx_description
1 polymer ?
#
loop_
_entity_poly.entity_id
_entity_poly.type
_entity_poly.pdbx_seq_one_letter_code
_entity_poly.pdbx_strand_id
1 'polypeptide(L)'
;ISEYQIIEIAENVCNLKKEEADWILKIDIVEQGDKLELVEQNAEGICNTECKTIERTCQEVMGYSDTDVAEYIYTSKPDVESLTNYLCKDLTKACKTKPPPLPKDRTPGEPFVPKPTKEAEMEKMLRSMEGMPGAPNMQMYSREELMNMKNFGGDADDDEDEDEDQFPSNLGKVLRDKESKQTDWKQKIIKGVKDAGETLKRHATKVSFRVQKWWKGFKAAQSKS
;
A
#
# COMPACT_ATOMS: atom_id res chain seq x y z
N ILE A 1 16.04 8.27 0.10
CA ILE A 1 15.88 6.93 0.70
C ILE A 1 17.24 6.50 1.20
N SER A 2 17.34 5.98 2.42
CA SER A 2 18.59 5.45 2.97
C SER A 2 18.84 4.02 2.48
N GLU A 3 20.08 3.54 2.61
CA GLU A 3 20.44 2.15 2.33
C GLU A 3 19.58 1.18 3.15
N TYR A 4 19.43 1.43 4.46
CA TYR A 4 18.58 0.66 5.35
C TYR A 4 17.13 0.56 4.85
N GLN A 5 16.55 1.67 4.38
CA GLN A 5 15.19 1.68 3.81
C GLN A 5 15.10 0.86 2.51
N ILE A 6 16.15 0.84 1.69
CA ILE A 6 16.16 0.03 0.47
C ILE A 6 16.21 -1.47 0.82
N ILE A 7 17.06 -1.84 1.78
CA ILE A 7 17.17 -3.22 2.26
C ILE A 7 15.83 -3.69 2.84
N GLU A 8 15.22 -2.90 3.71
CA GLU A 8 13.92 -3.21 4.30
C GLU A 8 12.83 -3.43 3.24
N ILE A 9 12.82 -2.60 2.19
CA ILE A 9 11.91 -2.78 1.06
C ILE A 9 12.22 -4.07 0.30
N ALA A 10 13.48 -4.31 -0.05
CA ALA A 10 13.87 -5.48 -0.83
C ALA A 10 13.55 -6.80 -0.11
N GLU A 11 13.76 -6.85 1.21
CA GLU A 11 13.47 -8.02 2.04
C GLU A 11 11.95 -8.28 2.20
N ASN A 12 11.13 -7.22 2.22
CA ASN A 12 9.70 -7.33 2.54
C ASN A 12 8.75 -7.17 1.34
N VAL A 13 9.24 -6.83 0.14
CA VAL A 13 8.40 -6.60 -1.07
C VAL A 13 7.55 -7.79 -1.48
N CYS A 14 7.91 -9.00 -1.03
CA CYS A 14 7.18 -10.24 -1.30
C CYS A 14 6.43 -10.80 -0.08
N ASN A 15 6.39 -10.08 1.05
CA ASN A 15 5.80 -10.57 2.30
C ASN A 15 4.42 -9.94 2.52
N LEU A 16 3.33 -10.69 2.29
CA LEU A 16 1.96 -10.18 2.42
C LEU A 16 1.56 -9.68 3.83
N LYS A 17 2.39 -9.92 4.85
CA LYS A 17 2.21 -9.36 6.20
C LYS A 17 2.76 -7.95 6.34
N LYS A 18 3.46 -7.45 5.32
CA LYS A 18 4.19 -6.19 5.32
C LYS A 18 3.59 -5.25 4.28
N GLU A 19 3.67 -3.95 4.53
CA GLU A 19 3.06 -2.94 3.64
C GLU A 19 3.74 -2.88 2.28
N GLU A 20 5.02 -3.25 2.24
CA GLU A 20 5.86 -3.34 1.05
C GLU A 20 5.31 -4.33 0.02
N ALA A 21 4.49 -5.30 0.44
CA ALA A 21 3.84 -6.27 -0.43
C ALA A 21 2.37 -5.94 -0.76
N ASP A 22 1.84 -4.78 -0.34
CA ASP A 22 0.45 -4.37 -0.64
C ASP A 22 0.16 -4.34 -2.15
N TRP A 23 1.18 -4.15 -2.99
CA TRP A 23 1.04 -4.16 -4.45
C TRP A 23 0.49 -5.50 -4.96
N ILE A 24 0.85 -6.62 -4.33
CA ILE A 24 0.38 -7.97 -4.72
C ILE A 24 -1.14 -8.06 -4.62
N LEU A 25 -1.73 -7.41 -3.61
CA LEU A 25 -3.18 -7.43 -3.37
C LEU A 25 -3.96 -6.66 -4.44
N LYS A 26 -3.29 -5.86 -5.27
CA LYS A 26 -3.93 -5.08 -6.34
C LYS A 26 -3.79 -5.74 -7.71
N ILE A 27 -3.08 -6.86 -7.81
CA ILE A 27 -2.87 -7.53 -9.09
C ILE A 27 -3.86 -8.68 -9.24
N ASP A 28 -4.43 -8.78 -10.43
CA ASP A 28 -5.29 -9.86 -10.90
C ASP A 28 -4.62 -10.60 -12.07
N ILE A 29 -4.72 -11.92 -12.14
CA ILE A 29 -4.15 -12.72 -13.22
C ILE A 29 -5.26 -13.03 -14.24
N VAL A 30 -5.32 -12.24 -15.31
CA VAL A 30 -6.37 -12.39 -16.33
C VAL A 30 -5.90 -13.23 -17.52
N GLU A 31 -6.82 -14.03 -18.07
CA GLU A 31 -6.59 -14.75 -19.31
C GLU A 31 -6.89 -13.85 -20.52
N GLN A 32 -5.88 -13.63 -21.37
CA GLN A 32 -6.01 -12.90 -22.63
C GLN A 32 -5.53 -13.78 -23.79
N GLY A 33 -6.49 -14.38 -24.50
CA GLY A 33 -6.20 -15.29 -25.61
C GLY A 33 -5.48 -16.55 -25.12
N ASP A 34 -4.24 -16.74 -25.57
CA ASP A 34 -3.39 -17.89 -25.22
C ASP A 34 -2.36 -17.57 -24.11
N LYS A 35 -2.54 -16.47 -23.36
CA LYS A 35 -1.59 -15.99 -22.35
C LYS A 35 -2.26 -15.51 -21.07
N LEU A 36 -1.47 -15.43 -20.01
CA LEU A 36 -1.82 -14.73 -18.76
C LEU A 36 -1.22 -13.35 -18.78
N GLU A 37 -1.99 -12.38 -18.31
CA GLU A 37 -1.53 -11.02 -18.07
C GLU A 37 -1.81 -10.62 -16.63
N LEU A 38 -0.90 -9.84 -16.06
CA LEU A 38 -1.07 -9.22 -14.75
C LEU A 38 -1.77 -7.87 -14.96
N VAL A 39 -2.95 -7.68 -14.38
CA VAL A 39 -3.71 -6.44 -14.46
C VAL A 39 -3.81 -5.79 -13.09
N GLU A 40 -3.42 -4.52 -13.01
CA GLU A 40 -3.56 -3.73 -11.79
C GLU A 40 -5.00 -3.22 -11.61
N GLN A 41 -5.53 -3.44 -10.42
CA GLN A 41 -6.87 -3.07 -9.99
C GLN A 41 -6.82 -1.81 -9.11
N ASN A 42 -7.93 -1.06 -9.08
CA ASN A 42 -8.03 0.18 -8.31
C ASN A 42 -8.23 -0.01 -6.80
N ALA A 43 -8.38 -1.25 -6.33
CA ALA A 43 -8.64 -1.61 -4.93
C ALA A 43 -7.82 -2.85 -4.55
N GLU A 44 -7.58 -3.06 -3.25
CA GLU A 44 -7.04 -4.33 -2.75
C GLU A 44 -8.09 -5.42 -2.88
N GLY A 45 -7.72 -6.58 -3.42
CA GLY A 45 -8.55 -7.76 -3.57
C GLY A 45 -8.42 -8.71 -2.39
N ILE A 46 -9.43 -9.57 -2.22
CA ILE A 46 -9.37 -10.71 -1.31
C ILE A 46 -8.27 -11.63 -1.80
N CYS A 47 -7.33 -11.95 -0.92
CA CYS A 47 -6.15 -12.72 -1.28
C CYS A 47 -6.45 -14.23 -1.24
N ASN A 48 -6.62 -14.82 -2.43
CA ASN A 48 -6.85 -16.25 -2.63
C ASN A 48 -5.67 -16.92 -3.38
N THR A 49 -5.94 -17.80 -4.34
CA THR A 49 -4.95 -18.56 -5.11
C THR A 49 -4.06 -17.65 -5.96
N GLU A 50 -4.62 -16.63 -6.60
CA GLU A 50 -3.88 -15.78 -7.52
C GLU A 50 -2.86 -14.88 -6.82
N CYS A 51 -3.26 -14.18 -5.76
CA CYS A 51 -2.32 -13.39 -4.96
C CYS A 51 -1.20 -14.27 -4.37
N LYS A 52 -1.50 -15.52 -3.98
CA LYS A 52 -0.53 -16.47 -3.43
C LYS A 52 0.42 -16.99 -4.48
N THR A 53 -0.05 -17.10 -5.72
CA THR A 53 0.80 -17.40 -6.88
C THR A 53 1.78 -16.26 -7.13
N ILE A 54 1.33 -15.01 -7.04
CA ILE A 54 2.19 -13.82 -7.20
C ILE A 54 3.19 -13.72 -6.05
N GLU A 55 2.74 -13.86 -4.80
CA GLU A 55 3.59 -13.89 -3.60
C GLU A 55 4.69 -14.94 -3.75
N ARG A 56 4.32 -16.17 -4.09
CA ARG A 56 5.29 -17.26 -4.29
C ARG A 56 6.27 -16.95 -5.42
N THR A 57 5.78 -16.45 -6.56
CA THR A 57 6.64 -16.09 -7.70
C THR A 57 7.61 -14.97 -7.31
N CYS A 58 7.13 -13.97 -6.55
CA CYS A 58 7.96 -12.91 -6.00
C CYS A 58 9.05 -13.49 -5.11
N GLN A 59 8.72 -14.37 -4.17
CA GLN A 59 9.69 -15.02 -3.28
C GLN A 59 10.72 -15.87 -4.04
N GLU A 60 10.30 -16.59 -5.09
CA GLU A 60 11.20 -17.38 -5.92
C GLU A 60 12.19 -16.51 -6.73
N VAL A 61 11.79 -15.29 -7.10
CA VAL A 61 12.62 -14.34 -7.87
C VAL A 61 13.47 -13.45 -6.95
N MET A 62 12.89 -12.89 -5.89
CA MET A 62 13.54 -11.92 -5.01
C MET A 62 14.20 -12.55 -3.78
N GLY A 63 13.71 -13.68 -3.26
CA GLY A 63 14.05 -14.13 -1.91
C GLY A 63 15.53 -14.46 -1.67
N TYR A 64 16.27 -14.91 -2.68
CA TYR A 64 17.73 -15.15 -2.60
C TYR A 64 18.55 -13.97 -3.14
N SER A 65 17.87 -12.91 -3.54
CA SER A 65 18.35 -11.89 -4.46
C SER A 65 18.12 -10.48 -3.91
N ASP A 66 17.43 -10.38 -2.77
CA ASP A 66 17.04 -9.16 -2.08
C ASP A 66 18.25 -8.27 -1.76
N THR A 67 19.33 -8.87 -1.26
CA THR A 67 20.56 -8.18 -0.90
C THR A 67 21.26 -7.61 -2.13
N ASP A 68 21.43 -8.42 -3.18
CA ASP A 68 22.06 -8.00 -4.44
C ASP A 68 21.24 -6.89 -5.14
N VAL A 69 19.90 -7.02 -5.10
CA VAL A 69 18.98 -6.02 -5.63
C VAL A 69 19.06 -4.72 -4.81
N ALA A 70 19.09 -4.81 -3.49
CA ALA A 70 19.22 -3.65 -2.61
C ALA A 70 20.53 -2.90 -2.86
N GLU A 71 21.65 -3.63 -2.98
CA GLU A 71 22.96 -3.07 -3.31
C GLU A 71 22.92 -2.38 -4.68
N TYR A 72 22.36 -3.03 -5.70
CA TYR A 72 22.26 -2.46 -7.04
C TYR A 72 21.42 -1.18 -7.07
N ILE A 73 20.28 -1.17 -6.39
CA ILE A 73 19.41 0.01 -6.28
C ILE A 73 20.16 1.17 -5.59
N TYR A 74 20.85 0.89 -4.49
CA TYR A 74 21.54 1.91 -3.70
C TYR A 74 22.74 2.52 -4.44
N THR A 75 23.57 1.67 -5.03
CA THR A 75 24.81 2.06 -5.70
C THR A 75 24.56 2.69 -7.06
N SER A 76 23.76 2.02 -7.90
CA SER A 76 23.62 2.33 -9.32
C SER A 76 22.45 3.26 -9.61
N LYS A 77 21.46 3.34 -8.71
CA LYS A 77 20.21 4.13 -8.89
C LYS A 77 19.57 3.88 -10.27
N PRO A 78 19.32 2.62 -10.64
CA PRO A 78 18.82 2.26 -11.96
C PRO A 78 17.42 2.82 -12.22
N ASP A 79 17.06 2.98 -13.49
CA ASP A 79 15.66 3.09 -13.88
C ASP A 79 14.96 1.71 -13.80
N VAL A 80 13.64 1.71 -13.97
CA VAL A 80 12.81 0.50 -13.86
C VAL A 80 13.22 -0.57 -14.87
N GLU A 81 13.58 -0.16 -16.10
CA GLU A 81 13.99 -1.09 -17.14
C GLU A 81 15.32 -1.77 -16.80
N SER A 82 16.30 -0.98 -16.34
CA SER A 82 17.62 -1.47 -15.92
C SER A 82 17.51 -2.40 -14.72
N LEU A 83 16.68 -2.05 -13.73
CA LEU A 83 16.40 -2.90 -12.57
C LEU A 83 15.73 -4.22 -12.99
N THR A 84 14.75 -4.16 -13.89
CA THR A 84 14.05 -5.35 -14.39
C THR A 84 14.99 -6.26 -15.16
N ASN A 85 15.87 -5.71 -16.00
CA ASN A 85 16.86 -6.48 -16.73
C ASN A 85 17.86 -7.15 -15.77
N TYR A 86 18.41 -6.39 -14.82
CA TYR A 86 19.33 -6.90 -13.82
C TYR A 86 18.70 -8.06 -13.03
N LEU A 87 17.53 -7.83 -12.42
CA LEU A 87 16.84 -8.84 -11.63
C LEU A 87 16.47 -10.06 -12.48
N CYS A 88 15.78 -9.85 -13.60
CA CYS A 88 15.10 -10.94 -14.30
C CYS A 88 15.99 -11.69 -15.30
N LYS A 89 17.01 -11.04 -15.89
CA LYS A 89 17.87 -11.66 -16.90
C LYS A 89 19.23 -12.05 -16.35
N ASP A 90 19.85 -11.15 -15.58
CA ASP A 90 21.23 -11.32 -15.14
C ASP A 90 21.28 -12.17 -13.87
N LEU A 91 20.49 -11.78 -12.87
CA LEU A 91 20.54 -12.35 -11.54
C LEU A 91 19.74 -13.67 -11.45
N THR A 92 18.42 -13.61 -11.67
CA THR A 92 17.51 -14.76 -11.47
C THR A 92 17.34 -15.62 -12.71
N LYS A 93 17.62 -15.04 -13.89
CA LYS A 93 17.43 -15.69 -15.19
C LYS A 93 15.96 -16.06 -15.50
N ALA A 94 15.00 -15.59 -14.69
CA ALA A 94 13.58 -15.88 -14.83
C ALA A 94 13.00 -15.45 -16.19
N CYS A 95 13.52 -14.37 -16.78
CA CYS A 95 13.05 -13.84 -18.07
C CYS A 95 13.79 -14.41 -19.29
N LYS A 96 14.64 -15.45 -19.13
CA LYS A 96 15.42 -15.99 -20.27
C LYS A 96 14.57 -16.72 -21.30
N THR A 97 13.48 -17.35 -20.86
CA THR A 97 12.60 -18.14 -21.71
C THR A 97 11.26 -17.45 -21.85
N LYS A 98 10.68 -17.50 -23.05
CA LYS A 98 9.32 -16.99 -23.26
C LYS A 98 8.33 -17.88 -22.50
N PRO A 99 7.31 -17.31 -21.84
CA PRO A 99 6.26 -18.09 -21.20
C PRO A 99 5.59 -19.03 -22.22
N PRO A 100 5.30 -20.29 -21.84
CA PRO A 100 4.56 -21.21 -22.69
C PRO A 100 3.11 -20.73 -22.89
N PRO A 101 2.46 -21.10 -24.00
CA PRO A 101 1.05 -20.80 -24.22
C PRO A 101 0.17 -21.52 -23.20
N LEU A 102 -1.01 -20.94 -22.94
CA LEU A 102 -1.98 -21.52 -22.02
C LEU A 102 -2.52 -22.87 -22.53
N PRO A 103 -2.64 -23.88 -21.65
CA PRO A 103 -3.35 -25.12 -21.97
C PRO A 103 -4.81 -24.86 -22.33
N LYS A 104 -5.34 -25.55 -23.34
CA LYS A 104 -6.72 -25.35 -23.84
C LYS A 104 -7.80 -25.87 -22.89
N ASP A 105 -7.42 -26.79 -22.00
CA ASP A 105 -8.25 -27.47 -21.02
C ASP A 105 -8.09 -26.91 -19.60
N ARG A 106 -7.38 -25.78 -19.47
CA ARG A 106 -7.24 -25.06 -18.20
C ARG A 106 -8.61 -24.53 -17.75
N THR A 107 -8.91 -24.71 -16.46
CA THR A 107 -9.99 -24.00 -15.80
C THR A 107 -9.58 -22.54 -15.56
N PRO A 108 -10.39 -21.55 -15.95
CA PRO A 108 -10.10 -20.15 -15.68
C PRO A 108 -9.85 -19.86 -14.20
N GLY A 109 -9.05 -18.82 -13.96
CA GLY A 109 -8.77 -18.30 -12.62
C GLY A 109 -10.03 -17.84 -11.87
N GLU A 110 -9.88 -17.64 -10.57
CA GLU A 110 -10.95 -17.10 -9.73
C GLU A 110 -11.11 -15.59 -10.03
N PRO A 111 -12.34 -15.06 -10.08
CA PRO A 111 -12.51 -13.65 -10.40
C PRO A 111 -11.97 -12.76 -9.26
N PHE A 112 -11.38 -11.63 -9.62
CA PHE A 112 -11.01 -10.60 -8.64
C PHE A 112 -12.20 -10.15 -7.80
N VAL A 113 -12.07 -10.24 -6.49
CA VAL A 113 -13.06 -9.73 -5.54
C VAL A 113 -12.44 -8.58 -4.74
N PRO A 114 -12.88 -7.32 -4.93
CA PRO A 114 -12.35 -6.20 -4.15
C PRO A 114 -12.73 -6.35 -2.68
N LYS A 115 -11.77 -6.12 -1.78
CA LYS A 115 -12.03 -6.00 -0.35
C LYS A 115 -12.92 -4.80 -0.06
N PRO A 116 -13.81 -4.89 0.94
CA PRO A 116 -14.46 -3.71 1.49
C PRO A 116 -13.42 -2.68 1.96
N THR A 117 -13.64 -1.40 1.66
CA THR A 117 -12.65 -0.34 1.94
C THR A 117 -12.22 -0.26 3.41
N LYS A 118 -13.18 -0.37 4.33
CA LYS A 118 -12.90 -0.36 5.78
C LYS A 118 -12.03 -1.52 6.24
N GLU A 119 -12.19 -2.67 5.59
CA GLU A 119 -11.42 -3.88 5.89
C GLU A 119 -10.00 -3.76 5.35
N ALA A 120 -9.85 -3.31 4.11
CA ALA A 120 -8.54 -3.03 3.52
C ALA A 120 -7.74 -2.01 4.34
N GLU A 121 -8.38 -0.92 4.80
CA GLU A 121 -7.74 0.10 5.64
C GLU A 121 -7.29 -0.44 7.00
N MET A 122 -8.13 -1.26 7.63
CA MET A 122 -7.83 -1.88 8.93
C MET A 122 -6.68 -2.88 8.81
N GLU A 123 -6.69 -3.74 7.79
CA GLU A 123 -5.61 -4.71 7.58
C GLU A 123 -4.29 -4.01 7.23
N LYS A 124 -4.32 -2.95 6.42
CA LYS A 124 -3.15 -2.12 6.13
C LYS A 124 -2.58 -1.48 7.41
N MET A 125 -3.45 -1.02 8.31
CA MET A 125 -3.02 -0.52 9.63
C MET A 125 -2.34 -1.62 10.44
N LEU A 126 -2.90 -2.83 10.50
CA LEU A 126 -2.30 -3.96 11.22
C LEU A 126 -0.91 -4.34 10.65
N ARG A 127 -0.77 -4.42 9.32
CA ARG A 127 0.52 -4.70 8.67
C ARG A 127 1.60 -3.67 8.99
N SER A 128 1.23 -2.38 9.03
CA SER A 128 2.16 -1.30 9.42
C SER A 128 2.62 -1.38 10.88
N MET A 129 1.87 -2.08 11.75
CA MET A 129 2.21 -2.26 13.17
C MET A 129 3.12 -3.47 13.41
N GLU A 130 2.99 -4.54 12.62
CA GLU A 130 3.82 -5.75 12.72
C GLU A 130 5.32 -5.53 12.38
N GLY A 131 5.71 -4.32 11.98
CA GLY A 131 7.09 -3.91 11.71
C GLY A 131 7.81 -3.21 12.87
N MET A 132 7.14 -2.85 13.98
CA MET A 132 7.78 -2.09 15.05
C MET A 132 8.64 -2.98 15.98
N PRO A 133 9.96 -2.73 16.12
CA PRO A 133 10.80 -3.43 17.10
C PRO A 133 10.35 -3.09 18.52
N GLY A 134 10.05 -4.10 19.35
CA GLY A 134 9.84 -3.91 20.80
C GLY A 134 8.46 -4.25 21.38
N ALA A 135 7.63 -5.07 20.72
CA ALA A 135 6.40 -5.59 21.35
C ALA A 135 6.35 -7.14 21.36
N PRO A 136 7.15 -7.83 22.20
CA PRO A 136 7.16 -9.29 22.27
C PRO A 136 5.94 -9.88 22.99
N ASN A 137 5.21 -9.08 23.77
CA ASN A 137 4.18 -9.53 24.73
C ASN A 137 2.82 -8.82 24.61
N MET A 138 2.56 -8.06 23.53
CA MET A 138 1.22 -7.51 23.32
C MET A 138 0.38 -8.61 22.66
N GLN A 139 -0.61 -9.14 23.38
CA GLN A 139 -1.57 -10.08 22.81
C GLN A 139 -2.18 -9.42 21.55
N MET A 140 -2.02 -10.06 20.38
CA MET A 140 -2.70 -9.62 19.17
C MET A 140 -4.20 -9.79 19.42
N TYR A 141 -4.91 -8.69 19.65
CA TYR A 141 -6.36 -8.73 19.65
C TYR A 141 -6.83 -9.17 18.27
N SER A 142 -7.61 -10.25 18.25
CA SER A 142 -8.19 -10.78 17.03
C SER A 142 -9.15 -9.75 16.40
N ARG A 143 -9.37 -9.85 15.09
CA ARG A 143 -10.20 -8.91 14.31
C ARG A 143 -11.60 -8.76 14.91
N GLU A 144 -12.12 -9.83 15.52
CA GLU A 144 -13.39 -9.83 16.23
C GLU A 144 -13.33 -9.06 17.56
N GLU A 145 -12.23 -9.12 18.31
CA GLU A 145 -12.06 -8.42 19.59
C GLU A 145 -11.95 -6.90 19.43
N LEU A 146 -11.22 -6.43 18.41
CA LEU A 146 -11.12 -4.99 18.10
C LEU A 146 -12.47 -4.39 17.68
N MET A 147 -13.31 -5.16 16.98
CA MET A 147 -14.66 -4.75 16.62
C MET A 147 -15.60 -4.71 17.84
N ASN A 148 -15.41 -5.61 18.81
CA ASN A 148 -16.18 -5.64 20.06
C ASN A 148 -15.74 -4.62 21.11
N MET A 149 -14.49 -4.15 21.08
CA MET A 149 -13.96 -3.13 22.01
C MET A 149 -14.48 -1.71 21.77
N LYS A 150 -15.41 -1.50 20.83
CA LYS A 150 -15.94 -0.18 20.45
C LYS A 150 -16.91 0.43 21.47
N ASN A 151 -16.82 0.04 22.75
CA ASN A 151 -17.72 0.48 23.82
C ASN A 151 -17.02 1.15 25.01
N PHE A 152 -15.75 1.57 24.90
CA PHE A 152 -15.09 2.34 25.98
C PHE A 152 -15.54 3.80 25.99
N GLY A 153 -16.73 4.01 26.56
CA GLY A 153 -17.17 5.23 27.18
C GLY A 153 -18.06 4.86 28.37
N GLY A 154 -17.56 5.04 29.60
CA GLY A 154 -18.37 4.87 30.80
C GLY A 154 -17.58 4.44 32.03
N ASP A 155 -17.25 5.45 32.84
CA ASP A 155 -17.16 5.51 34.30
C ASP A 155 -16.36 4.49 35.13
N ALA A 156 -15.56 5.09 36.02
CA ALA A 156 -14.84 4.48 37.11
C ALA A 156 -15.77 3.73 38.06
N ASP A 157 -15.31 2.58 38.54
CA ASP A 157 -15.44 2.19 39.95
C ASP A 157 -14.26 1.28 40.30
N ASP A 158 -13.61 1.62 41.42
CA ASP A 158 -12.56 0.89 42.09
C ASP A 158 -13.05 -0.50 42.50
N ASP A 159 -12.23 -1.53 42.27
CA ASP A 159 -12.05 -2.60 43.23
C ASP A 159 -10.60 -3.09 43.13
N GLU A 160 -9.92 -2.97 44.26
CA GLU A 160 -8.50 -3.23 44.51
C GLU A 160 -8.19 -4.72 44.38
N ASP A 161 -7.17 -5.08 43.60
CA ASP A 161 -6.31 -6.23 43.92
C ASP A 161 -4.87 -5.87 43.49
N GLU A 162 -4.00 -5.81 44.50
CA GLU A 162 -2.59 -5.45 44.44
C GLU A 162 -1.77 -6.50 43.69
N ASP A 163 -1.14 -6.11 42.58
CA ASP A 163 0.16 -6.64 42.16
C ASP A 163 0.96 -5.48 41.52
N GLU A 164 1.81 -4.86 42.34
CA GLU A 164 2.72 -3.79 41.93
C GLU A 164 3.81 -4.29 40.97
N ASP A 165 3.53 -4.29 39.67
CA ASP A 165 4.57 -4.10 38.66
C ASP A 165 4.55 -2.64 38.22
N GLN A 166 5.52 -1.88 38.72
CA GLN A 166 5.66 -0.44 38.48
C GLN A 166 5.91 -0.16 36.99
N PHE A 167 4.82 0.07 36.25
CA PHE A 167 4.85 0.62 34.90
C PHE A 167 5.67 1.92 34.89
N PRO A 168 6.67 2.06 34.01
CA PRO A 168 7.45 3.28 33.94
C PRO A 168 6.54 4.43 33.50
N SER A 169 6.35 5.41 34.39
CA SER A 169 5.54 6.63 34.20
C SER A 169 5.92 7.46 32.96
N ASN A 170 7.02 7.12 32.30
CA ASN A 170 7.47 7.70 31.04
C ASN A 170 6.78 7.13 29.79
N LEU A 171 6.20 5.92 29.86
CA LEU A 171 5.54 5.30 28.69
C LEU A 171 4.20 5.97 28.37
N GLY A 172 3.39 6.26 29.39
CA GLY A 172 2.13 6.98 29.22
C GLY A 172 2.32 8.38 28.63
N LYS A 173 3.41 9.07 28.98
CA LYS A 173 3.75 10.39 28.42
C LYS A 173 4.18 10.28 26.95
N VAL A 174 4.98 9.27 26.60
CA VAL A 174 5.42 9.04 25.21
C VAL A 174 4.25 8.62 24.31
N LEU A 175 3.31 7.81 24.81
CA LEU A 175 2.10 7.43 24.07
C LEU A 175 1.18 8.63 23.85
N ARG A 176 0.96 9.46 24.89
CA ARG A 176 0.15 10.68 24.79
C ARG A 176 0.79 11.75 23.90
N ASP A 177 2.13 11.83 23.89
CA ASP A 177 2.88 12.70 22.99
C ASP A 177 2.90 12.17 21.54
N LYS A 178 2.91 10.84 21.34
CA LYS A 178 2.77 10.24 20.00
C LYS A 178 1.35 10.42 19.46
N GLU A 179 0.33 10.21 20.28
CA GLU A 179 -1.08 10.33 19.88
C GLU A 179 -1.49 11.78 19.61
N SER A 180 -1.02 12.73 20.42
CA SER A 180 -1.21 14.17 20.16
C SER A 180 -0.50 14.61 18.89
N LYS A 181 0.76 14.20 18.67
CA LYS A 181 1.45 14.42 17.39
C LYS A 181 0.77 13.70 16.24
N GLN A 182 0.16 12.53 16.49
CA GLN A 182 -0.55 11.74 15.47
C GLN A 182 -1.80 12.47 14.97
N THR A 183 -2.55 13.02 15.92
CA THR A 183 -3.77 13.79 15.69
C THR A 183 -3.44 15.10 15.00
N ASP A 184 -2.36 15.77 15.41
CA ASP A 184 -1.87 17.01 14.79
C ASP A 184 -1.39 16.82 13.36
N TRP A 185 -0.69 15.72 13.02
CA TRP A 185 -0.27 15.50 11.63
C TRP A 185 -1.45 15.13 10.73
N LYS A 186 -2.43 14.34 11.22
CA LYS A 186 -3.66 14.05 10.48
C LYS A 186 -4.44 15.33 10.19
N GLN A 187 -4.56 16.22 11.17
CA GLN A 187 -5.17 17.55 11.00
C GLN A 187 -4.42 18.39 9.95
N LYS A 188 -3.08 18.40 9.98
CA LYS A 188 -2.25 19.12 8.99
C LYS A 188 -2.40 18.56 7.58
N ILE A 189 -2.46 17.24 7.41
CA ILE A 189 -2.66 16.62 6.09
C ILE A 189 -4.07 16.91 5.57
N ILE A 190 -5.11 16.73 6.39
CA ILE A 190 -6.49 17.04 6.00
C ILE A 190 -6.63 18.51 5.59
N LYS A 191 -5.99 19.42 6.33
CA LYS A 191 -5.96 20.84 5.99
C LYS A 191 -5.21 21.09 4.67
N GLY A 192 -4.03 20.49 4.50
CA GLY A 192 -3.26 20.59 3.26
C GLY A 192 -4.00 20.07 2.02
N VAL A 193 -4.73 18.96 2.15
CA VAL A 193 -5.57 18.39 1.08
C VAL A 193 -6.76 19.31 0.77
N LYS A 194 -7.42 19.87 1.78
CA LYS A 194 -8.51 20.85 1.59
C LYS A 194 -8.00 22.12 0.91
N ASP A 195 -6.89 22.69 1.37
CA ASP A 195 -6.30 23.91 0.81
C ASP A 195 -5.83 23.70 -0.64
N ALA A 196 -5.22 22.55 -0.93
CA ALA A 196 -4.85 22.15 -2.29
C ALA A 196 -6.09 21.96 -3.18
N GLY A 197 -7.14 21.32 -2.67
CA GLY A 197 -8.41 21.14 -3.36
C GLY A 197 -9.13 22.46 -3.67
N GLU A 198 -9.15 23.40 -2.73
CA GLU A 198 -9.70 24.74 -2.94
C GLU A 198 -8.88 25.55 -3.95
N THR A 199 -7.56 25.43 -3.92
CA THR A 199 -6.66 26.06 -4.89
C THR A 199 -6.87 25.50 -6.30
N LEU A 200 -6.95 24.17 -6.44
CA LEU A 200 -7.27 23.50 -7.69
C LEU A 200 -8.65 23.90 -8.21
N LYS A 201 -9.66 23.97 -7.34
CA LYS A 201 -11.02 24.42 -7.69
C LYS A 201 -11.03 25.87 -8.20
N ARG A 202 -10.27 26.78 -7.56
CA ARG A 202 -10.09 28.16 -8.03
C ARG A 202 -9.40 28.21 -9.40
N HIS A 203 -8.35 27.41 -9.60
CA HIS A 203 -7.63 27.36 -10.87
C HIS A 203 -8.48 26.77 -11.99
N ALA A 204 -9.19 25.67 -11.74
CA ALA A 204 -10.13 25.05 -12.68
C ALA A 204 -11.25 26.03 -13.07
N THR A 205 -11.80 26.76 -12.10
CA THR A 205 -12.82 27.80 -12.35
C THR A 205 -12.25 28.95 -13.17
N LYS A 206 -11.02 29.39 -12.90
CA LYS A 206 -10.36 30.46 -13.67
C LYS A 206 -10.04 30.03 -15.10
N VAL A 207 -9.63 28.78 -15.30
CA VAL A 207 -9.39 28.19 -16.62
C VAL A 207 -10.71 28.02 -17.38
N SER A 208 -11.77 27.52 -16.75
CA SER A 208 -13.08 27.36 -17.39
C SER A 208 -13.66 28.72 -17.82
N PHE A 209 -13.54 29.77 -17.00
CA PHE A 209 -13.93 31.13 -17.39
C PHE A 209 -13.10 31.67 -18.56
N ARG A 210 -11.78 31.39 -18.61
CA ARG A 210 -10.91 31.81 -19.72
C ARG A 210 -11.26 31.08 -21.03
N VAL A 211 -11.47 29.77 -20.96
CA VAL A 211 -11.87 28.94 -22.12
C VAL A 211 -13.24 29.37 -22.62
N GLN A 212 -14.21 29.60 -21.73
CA GLN A 212 -15.54 30.07 -22.11
C GLN A 212 -15.50 31.47 -22.75
N LYS A 213 -14.66 32.38 -22.25
CA LYS A 213 -14.48 33.73 -22.84
C LYS A 213 -13.80 33.66 -24.21
N TRP A 214 -12.78 32.82 -24.35
CA TRP A 214 -12.10 32.58 -25.63
C TRP A 214 -13.07 31.99 -26.67
N TRP A 215 -13.85 30.99 -26.29
CA TRP A 215 -14.86 30.36 -27.16
C TRP A 215 -15.97 31.33 -27.60
N LYS A 216 -16.45 32.19 -26.69
CA LYS A 216 -17.41 33.25 -27.03
C LYS A 216 -16.81 34.29 -27.98
N GLY A 217 -15.54 34.67 -27.79
CA GLY A 217 -14.83 35.56 -28.70
C GLY A 217 -14.63 34.96 -30.09
N PHE A 218 -14.27 33.68 -30.17
CA PHE A 218 -14.13 32.95 -31.42
C PHE A 218 -15.46 32.89 -32.20
N LYS A 219 -16.57 32.54 -31.53
CA LYS A 219 -17.90 32.52 -32.16
C LYS A 219 -18.35 33.90 -32.67
N ALA A 220 -18.05 34.97 -31.92
CA ALA A 220 -18.40 36.33 -32.33
C ALA A 220 -17.55 36.86 -33.51
N ALA A 221 -16.32 36.37 -33.68
CA ALA A 221 -15.48 36.66 -34.83
C ALA A 221 -15.94 35.89 -36.09
N GLN A 222 -16.35 34.63 -35.92
CA GLN A 222 -16.85 33.80 -37.00
C GLN A 222 -18.21 34.28 -37.55
N SER A 223 -19.04 34.94 -36.74
CA SER A 223 -20.33 35.49 -37.19
C SER A 223 -20.23 36.86 -37.88
N LYS A 224 -19.03 37.43 -38.02
CA LYS A 224 -18.77 38.74 -38.64
C LYS A 224 -17.95 38.64 -39.94
N SER A 225 -17.67 37.43 -40.41
CA SER A 225 -16.97 37.15 -41.67
C SER A 225 -17.88 36.50 -42.69
#